data_AF-A0A820JMA7-F1
#
_entry.id   AF-A0A820JMA7-F1
#
_cell.length_a   1.000
_cell.length_b   1.000
_cell.length_c   1.000
_cell.angle_alpha   90.00
_cell.angle_beta   90.00
_cell.angle_gamma   90.00
#
_symmetry.space_group_name_H-M   'P 1'
#
loop_
_entity.id
_entity.type
_entity.pdbx_description
1 polymer ?
#
loop_
_entity_poly.entity_id
_entity_poly.type
_entity_poly.pdbx_seq_one_letter_code
_entity_poly.pdbx_strand_id
1 'polypeptide(L)'
;RLKAALHAACGKICEQLQTQSNVTVDKQVVAAIGDITFQQIGTFCQDLDAFAKHGKRTTINTDDVRLLCRRNPGPLDKVDDF
;
A
#
# COMPACT_ATOMS: atom_id res chain seq x y z
N ARG A 1 10.83 -10.49 -10.44
CA ARG A 1 11.38 -9.09 -10.47
C ARG A 1 10.56 -8.16 -9.58
N LEU A 2 9.27 -7.93 -9.83
CA LEU A 2 8.43 -7.05 -9.01
C LEU A 2 8.36 -7.46 -7.52
N LYS A 3 8.11 -8.74 -7.21
CA LYS A 3 8.12 -9.24 -5.83
C LYS A 3 9.43 -9.00 -5.09
N ALA A 4 10.58 -9.19 -5.76
CA ALA A 4 11.89 -8.98 -5.15
C ALA A 4 12.15 -7.49 -4.87
N ALA A 5 11.77 -6.60 -5.79
CA ALA A 5 11.84 -5.16 -5.59
C ALA A 5 10.93 -4.69 -4.45
N LEU A 6 9.70 -5.22 -4.39
CA LEU A 6 8.76 -4.94 -3.30
C LEU A 6 9.31 -5.41 -1.96
N HIS A 7 9.83 -6.65 -1.89
CA HIS A 7 10.45 -7.17 -0.67
C HIS A 7 11.63 -6.31 -0.22
N ALA A 8 12.48 -5.85 -1.14
CA ALA A 8 13.58 -4.94 -0.83
C ALA A 8 13.07 -3.57 -0.30
N ALA A 9 11.97 -3.04 -0.85
CA ALA A 9 11.34 -1.83 -0.35
C ALA A 9 10.75 -2.02 1.06
N CYS A 10 10.04 -3.14 1.30
CA CYS A 10 9.53 -3.51 2.63
C CYS A 10 10.68 -3.64 3.64
N GLY A 11 11.81 -4.26 3.25
CA GLY A 11 13.00 -4.37 4.09
C GLY A 11 13.54 -3.01 4.51
N LYS A 12 13.69 -2.07 3.58
CA LYS A 12 14.13 -0.69 3.89
C LYS A 12 13.18 0.04 4.85
N ILE A 13 11.87 -0.11 4.66
CA ILE A 13 10.86 0.49 5.56
C ILE A 13 10.96 -0.15 6.96
N CYS A 14 11.12 -1.48 7.03
CA CYS A 14 11.31 -2.17 8.31
C CYS A 14 12.59 -1.71 9.01
N GLU A 15 13.71 -1.58 8.29
CA GLU A 15 14.97 -1.07 8.83
C GLU A 15 14.82 0.33 9.44
N GLN A 16 14.15 1.25 8.75
CA GLN A 16 13.84 2.59 9.27
C GLN A 16 13.02 2.52 10.55
N LEU A 17 12.02 1.64 10.60
CA LEU A 17 11.14 1.46 11.75
C LEU A 17 11.89 0.88 12.97
N GLN A 18 12.83 -0.05 12.73
CA GLN A 18 13.71 -0.57 13.78
C GLN A 18 14.56 0.54 14.42
N THR A 19 15.12 1.44 13.59
CA THR A 19 15.91 2.58 14.07
C THR A 19 15.08 3.57 14.87
N GLN A 20 13.84 3.83 14.44
CA GLN A 20 12.95 4.80 15.10
C GLN A 20 12.34 4.28 16.41
N SER A 21 11.99 3.00 16.45
CA SER A 21 11.21 2.41 17.54
C SER A 21 12.03 1.53 18.49
N ASN A 22 13.32 1.33 18.23
CA ASN A 22 14.20 0.40 18.96
C ASN A 22 13.62 -1.02 19.06
N VAL A 23 12.99 -1.48 17.98
CA VAL A 23 12.41 -2.83 17.84
C VAL A 23 13.25 -3.62 16.85
N THR A 24 13.33 -4.93 17.02
CA THR A 24 13.92 -5.85 16.04
C THR A 24 12.83 -6.53 15.22
N VAL A 25 13.00 -6.54 13.90
CA VAL A 25 12.12 -7.19 12.93
C VAL A 25 12.85 -8.36 12.31
N ASP A 26 12.31 -9.56 12.50
CA ASP A 26 12.87 -10.80 11.97
C ASP A 26 12.74 -10.85 10.43
N LYS A 27 13.69 -11.52 9.75
CA LYS A 27 13.69 -11.65 8.28
C LYS A 27 12.42 -12.33 7.75
N GLN A 28 11.88 -13.29 8.50
CA GLN A 28 10.62 -13.97 8.17
C GLN A 28 9.43 -13.00 8.27
N VAL A 29 9.47 -12.04 9.21
CA VAL A 29 8.45 -10.98 9.33
C VAL A 29 8.53 -10.04 8.12
N VAL A 30 9.74 -9.64 7.70
CA VAL A 30 9.91 -8.82 6.48
C VAL A 30 9.38 -9.55 5.24
N ALA A 31 9.63 -10.86 5.13
CA ALA A 31 9.11 -11.68 4.03
C ALA A 31 7.57 -11.72 4.06
N ALA A 32 6.97 -11.98 5.22
CA ALA A 32 5.52 -12.00 5.39
C ALA A 32 4.87 -10.64 5.04
N ILE A 33 5.47 -9.53 5.48
CA ILE A 33 5.01 -8.17 5.11
C ILE A 33 5.07 -7.97 3.60
N GLY A 34 6.15 -8.42 2.95
CA GLY A 34 6.28 -8.37 1.49
C GLY A 34 5.18 -9.13 0.76
N ASP A 35 4.84 -10.34 1.23
CA ASP A 35 3.79 -11.15 0.62
C ASP A 35 2.38 -10.57 0.85
N ILE A 36 2.08 -10.10 2.06
CA ILE A 36 0.80 -9.44 2.38
C ILE A 36 0.65 -8.17 1.53
N THR A 37 1.71 -7.36 1.42
CA THR A 37 1.69 -6.13 0.61
C THR A 37 1.45 -6.47 -0.87
N PHE A 38 2.08 -7.52 -1.38
CA PHE A 38 1.87 -7.96 -2.76
C PHE A 38 0.41 -8.38 -3.02
N GLN A 39 -0.18 -9.13 -2.09
CA GLN A 39 -1.60 -9.51 -2.17
C GLN A 39 -2.51 -8.28 -2.12
N GLN A 40 -2.23 -7.34 -1.21
CA GLN A 40 -3.00 -6.12 -1.02
C GLN A 40 -3.01 -5.23 -2.27
N ILE A 41 -1.88 -5.13 -2.97
CA ILE A 41 -1.80 -4.42 -4.26
C ILE A 41 -2.79 -5.01 -5.26
N GLY A 42 -2.94 -6.33 -5.30
CA GLY A 42 -3.92 -7.00 -6.17
C GLY A 42 -5.36 -6.56 -5.89
N THR A 43 -5.74 -6.50 -4.61
CA THR A 43 -7.06 -5.98 -4.19
C THR A 43 -7.22 -4.51 -4.54
N PHE A 44 -6.21 -3.67 -4.29
CA PHE A 44 -6.25 -2.25 -4.62
C PHE A 44 -6.42 -2.00 -6.12
N CYS A 45 -5.74 -2.76 -6.98
CA CYS A 45 -5.91 -2.63 -8.43
C CYS A 45 -7.36 -2.93 -8.87
N GLN A 46 -7.99 -3.96 -8.31
CA GLN A 46 -9.38 -4.32 -8.62
C GLN A 46 -10.35 -3.24 -8.18
N ASP A 47 -10.18 -2.72 -6.97
CA ASP A 47 -11.03 -1.66 -6.42
C ASP A 47 -10.88 -0.35 -7.22
N LEU A 48 -9.65 0.08 -7.52
CA LEU A 48 -9.40 1.30 -8.29
C LEU A 48 -9.99 1.23 -9.71
N ASP A 49 -9.83 0.10 -10.40
CA ASP A 49 -10.45 -0.11 -11.71
C ASP A 49 -11.98 -0.10 -11.64
N ALA A 50 -12.56 -0.71 -10.60
CA ALA A 50 -14.00 -0.68 -10.37
C ALA A 50 -14.53 0.74 -10.08
N PHE A 51 -13.80 1.54 -9.31
CA PHE A 51 -14.17 2.93 -9.00
C PHE A 51 -14.11 3.83 -10.23
N ALA A 52 -13.06 3.72 -11.05
CA ALA A 52 -12.97 4.45 -12.30
C ALA A 52 -14.13 4.09 -13.24
N LYS A 53 -14.44 2.79 -13.39
CA LYS A 53 -15.57 2.30 -14.20
C LYS A 53 -16.92 2.80 -13.68
N HIS A 54 -17.11 2.83 -12.36
CA HIS A 54 -18.33 3.38 -11.74
C HIS A 54 -18.51 4.86 -12.10
N GLY A 55 -17.43 5.62 -12.14
CA GLY A 55 -17.38 7.00 -12.65
C GLY A 55 -17.47 7.15 -14.17
N LYS A 56 -17.75 6.06 -14.92
CA LYS A 56 -17.73 6.00 -16.40
C LYS A 56 -16.39 6.44 -17.02
N ARG A 57 -15.29 6.23 -16.29
CA ARG A 57 -13.92 6.54 -16.72
C ARG A 57 -13.15 5.24 -17.01
N THR A 58 -12.12 5.35 -17.83
CA THR A 58 -11.15 4.28 -18.10
C THR A 58 -9.76 4.61 -17.53
N THR A 59 -9.61 5.83 -16.99
CA THR A 59 -8.38 6.31 -16.35
C THR A 59 -8.66 6.56 -14.88
N ILE A 60 -7.84 5.94 -14.01
CA ILE A 60 -7.88 6.11 -12.56
C ILE A 60 -7.38 7.52 -12.21
N ASN A 61 -8.06 8.19 -11.28
CA ASN A 61 -7.67 9.51 -10.76
C ASN A 61 -7.56 9.52 -9.23
N THR A 62 -7.33 10.69 -8.65
CA THR A 62 -7.17 10.87 -7.19
C THR A 62 -8.46 10.56 -6.41
N ASP A 63 -9.64 10.79 -6.98
CA ASP A 63 -10.92 10.47 -6.33
C ASP A 63 -11.05 8.96 -6.06
N ASP A 64 -10.56 8.13 -6.98
CA ASP A 64 -10.56 6.67 -6.82
C ASP A 64 -9.64 6.23 -5.66
N VAL A 65 -8.47 6.85 -5.53
CA VAL A 65 -7.53 6.61 -4.42
C VAL A 65 -8.13 7.07 -3.10
N ARG A 66 -8.82 8.21 -3.09
CA ARG A 66 -9.55 8.70 -1.91
C ARG A 66 -10.64 7.71 -1.49
N LEU A 67 -11.37 7.15 -2.45
CA LEU A 67 -12.41 6.15 -2.20
C LEU A 67 -11.85 4.83 -1.68
N LEU A 68 -10.61 4.47 -2.06
CA LEU A 68 -9.88 3.33 -1.51
C LEU A 68 -9.65 3.48 0.01
N CYS A 69 -9.34 4.71 0.45
CA CYS A 69 -9.07 5.03 1.86
C CYS A 69 -10.32 5.35 2.69
N ARG A 70 -11.52 5.38 2.09
CA ARG A 70 -12.77 5.89 2.71
C ARG A 70 -13.15 5.33 4.10
N ARG A 71 -12.66 4.14 4.44
CA ARG A 71 -12.98 3.45 5.71
C ARG A 71 -11.96 3.74 6.81
N ASN A 72 -10.88 4.47 6.52
CA ASN A 72 -9.83 4.76 7.48
C ASN A 72 -9.46 6.25 7.41
N PRO A 73 -9.87 7.07 8.40
CA PRO A 73 -9.67 8.52 8.36
C PRO A 73 -8.19 8.92 8.34
N GLY A 74 -7.32 8.20 9.05
CA GLY A 74 -5.89 8.56 9.10
C GLY A 74 -5.18 8.54 7.74
N PRO A 75 -5.23 7.43 6.98
CA PRO A 75 -4.74 7.38 5.61
C PRO A 75 -5.47 8.33 4.67
N LEU A 76 -6.78 8.56 4.86
CA LEU A 76 -7.56 9.47 4.03
C LEU A 76 -7.03 10.91 4.14
N ASP A 77 -6.84 11.40 5.37
CA ASP A 77 -6.30 12.74 5.63
C ASP A 77 -4.91 12.90 5.00
N LYS A 78 -4.05 11.89 5.14
CA LYS A 78 -2.71 11.92 4.54
C LYS A 78 -2.73 11.91 3.02
N VAL A 79 -3.68 11.21 2.39
CA VAL A 79 -3.81 11.17 0.92
C VAL A 79 -4.27 12.53 0.40
N ASP A 80 -5.13 13.22 1.14
CA ASP A 80 -5.63 14.56 0.78
C ASP A 80 -4.52 15.64 0.86
N ASP A 81 -3.42 15.38 1.58
CA ASP A 81 -2.26 16.29 1.72
C ASP A 81 -1.23 16.19 0.57
N PHE A 82 -1.36 15.23 -0.36
CA PHE A 82 -0.45 15.06 -1.51
C PHE A 82 -0.91 15.83 -2.75
#